data_AF-A0A4W3JP97-F1
#
_entry.id   AF-A0A4W3JP97-F1
#
_cell.length_a   1.000
_cell.length_b   1.000
_cell.length_c   1.000
_cell.angle_alpha   90.00
_cell.angle_beta   90.00
_cell.angle_gamma   90.00
#
_symmetry.space_group_name_H-M   'P 1'
#
loop_
_entity.id
_entity.type
_entity.pdbx_description
1 polymer ?
#
loop_
_entity_poly.entity_id
_entity_poly.type
_entity_poly.pdbx_seq_one_letter_code
_entity_poly.pdbx_strand_id
1 'polypeptide(L)'
;MGVPAFFRWLSRKYPSIVVHCLEERVKEVNGVKIPVDTSKPNPNEVEFDNLYLDMNGIIHPCTHPENKAAPKNEDEMMVAIFEYIDRLFNILRPRRLLYMAIDGVVSAYFTESKALEVIKERFDSNCITPGTEFMDNLARSLRYYVADRLNNDPGWKNLTVILSDASVPGEGEHKIMDFIRRQRAQPNHDPNTHHCLCGADADLIMLGLATHEPNFTIIREEFKPNQPRPCALCGQIGHEIKECQGLPKDKQGQFDQFAGNSAGVEEQEFIFIRLTVLREYLERELTMASLPFTFDFERSVDDWVFMCFFVGNDFLPHLPSLEIREGAIDRLVGIYKNVVHKTGGYLTENGFVNLERVQLIMIAVGEAEDNIFKKRREDDVLFRQRQKEKNKRLKGNRPSFIPGGQYSPQALGQSSGGGRPQAIQNPRQTAFEMRVKDRDPQNRVRYGFRGHTKIYFNKMVFLYNLIEDDNYIKSCTLTVNVLVLYNGHKIFKD
;
A
#
# COMPACT_ATOMS: atom_id res chain seq x y z
N MET A 1 -2.96 -3.13 -9.47
CA MET A 1 -3.99 -2.50 -8.61
C MET A 1 -3.26 -1.57 -7.65
N GLY A 2 -3.85 -0.46 -7.17
CA GLY A 2 -3.19 0.25 -6.07
C GLY A 2 -3.42 -0.55 -4.79
N VAL A 3 -2.36 -1.02 -4.10
CA VAL A 3 -2.45 -1.60 -2.74
C VAL A 3 -3.43 -0.83 -1.82
N PRO A 4 -3.46 0.53 -1.83
CA PRO A 4 -4.42 1.29 -1.03
C PRO A 4 -5.89 1.17 -1.49
N ALA A 5 -6.15 0.84 -2.76
CA ALA A 5 -7.49 0.72 -3.31
C ALA A 5 -8.15 -0.60 -2.91
N PHE A 6 -7.41 -1.71 -2.97
CA PHE A 6 -7.91 -3.02 -2.55
C PHE A 6 -8.20 -3.05 -1.05
N PHE A 7 -7.23 -2.68 -0.21
CA PHE A 7 -7.41 -2.63 1.24
C PHE A 7 -8.56 -1.70 1.65
N ARG A 8 -8.72 -0.54 0.99
CA ARG A 8 -9.83 0.38 1.24
C ARG A 8 -11.19 -0.21 0.86
N TRP A 9 -11.29 -0.96 -0.24
CA TRP A 9 -12.52 -1.65 -0.60
C TRP A 9 -12.84 -2.73 0.45
N LEU A 10 -11.85 -3.53 0.81
CA LEU A 10 -11.99 -4.64 1.75
C LEU A 10 -12.42 -4.17 3.14
N SER A 11 -11.73 -3.17 3.70
CA SER A 11 -12.05 -2.58 5.02
C SER A 11 -13.42 -1.89 5.06
N ARG A 12 -13.92 -1.37 3.93
CA ARG A 12 -15.29 -0.82 3.85
C ARG A 12 -16.35 -1.91 3.78
N LYS A 13 -16.08 -2.99 3.05
CA LYS A 13 -17.03 -4.09 2.85
C LYS A 13 -17.11 -5.00 4.09
N TYR A 14 -15.97 -5.26 4.71
CA TYR A 14 -15.83 -6.14 5.86
C TYR A 14 -15.14 -5.39 7.03
N PRO A 15 -15.82 -4.45 7.68
CA PRO A 15 -15.18 -3.56 8.66
C PRO A 15 -14.59 -4.31 9.87
N SER A 16 -15.19 -5.43 10.27
CA SER A 16 -14.79 -6.20 11.46
C SER A 16 -13.45 -6.94 11.31
N ILE A 17 -12.89 -7.00 10.10
CA ILE A 17 -11.56 -7.60 9.89
C ILE A 17 -10.45 -6.71 10.45
N VAL A 18 -10.70 -5.39 10.57
CA VAL A 18 -9.72 -4.41 11.04
C VAL A 18 -9.91 -4.15 12.54
N VAL A 19 -8.84 -4.27 13.31
CA VAL A 19 -8.82 -3.96 14.76
C VAL A 19 -7.56 -3.16 15.08
N HIS A 20 -7.67 -2.09 15.89
CA HIS A 20 -6.49 -1.35 16.34
C HIS A 20 -5.69 -2.15 17.36
N CYS A 21 -4.37 -2.12 17.25
CA CYS A 21 -3.50 -2.80 18.19
C CYS A 21 -3.44 -2.03 19.52
N LEU A 22 -3.48 -2.76 20.62
CA LEU A 22 -3.17 -2.27 21.96
C LEU A 22 -1.66 -2.40 22.18
N GLU A 23 -1.02 -1.25 22.39
CA GLU A 23 0.42 -1.14 22.61
C GLU A 23 0.68 -0.73 24.07
N GLU A 24 1.31 -1.62 24.84
CA GLU A 24 1.86 -1.26 26.15
C GLU A 24 3.11 -0.40 25.95
N ARG A 25 3.14 0.76 26.63
CA ARG A 25 4.28 1.68 26.55
C ARG A 25 5.21 1.50 27.73
N VAL A 26 6.51 1.73 27.47
CA VAL A 26 7.54 1.84 28.51
C VAL A 26 7.11 2.89 29.53
N LYS A 27 7.07 2.50 30.81
CA LYS A 27 6.67 3.39 31.90
C LYS A 27 7.91 4.03 32.50
N GLU A 28 7.89 5.34 32.67
CA GLU A 28 8.94 6.03 33.42
C GLU A 28 8.48 6.24 34.87
N VAL A 29 9.21 5.67 35.82
CA VAL A 29 8.95 5.83 37.25
C VAL A 29 10.23 6.33 37.91
N ASN A 30 10.18 7.53 38.49
CA ASN A 30 11.32 8.17 39.16
C ASN A 30 12.59 8.31 38.28
N GLY A 31 12.42 8.60 36.98
CA GLY A 31 13.54 8.72 36.03
C GLY A 31 14.11 7.39 35.53
N VAL A 32 13.54 6.26 35.97
CA VAL A 32 13.91 4.92 35.50
C VAL A 32 12.85 4.46 34.50
N LYS A 33 13.31 4.14 33.28
CA LYS A 33 12.47 3.52 32.26
C LYS A 33 12.29 2.04 32.58
N ILE A 34 11.06 1.64 32.89
CA ILE A 34 10.67 0.25 33.11
C ILE A 34 10.25 -0.34 31.76
N PRO A 35 11.02 -1.31 31.21
CA PRO A 35 10.70 -1.92 29.93
C PRO A 35 9.39 -2.71 30.00
N VAL A 36 8.76 -2.91 28.83
CA VAL A 36 7.56 -3.73 28.71
C VAL A 36 7.94 -5.19 28.93
N ASP A 37 7.23 -5.87 29.83
CA ASP A 37 7.44 -7.29 30.08
C ASP A 37 6.64 -8.13 29.08
N THR A 38 7.31 -8.54 28.01
CA THR A 38 6.73 -9.31 26.90
C THR A 38 6.46 -10.77 27.26
N SER A 39 6.91 -11.26 28.42
CA SER A 39 6.57 -12.60 28.92
C SER A 39 5.13 -12.71 29.43
N LYS A 40 4.49 -11.58 29.74
CA LYS A 40 3.09 -11.51 30.18
C LYS A 40 2.13 -11.79 29.02
N PRO A 41 0.87 -12.19 29.33
CA PRO A 41 -0.18 -12.34 28.33
C PRO A 41 -0.30 -11.12 27.43
N ASN A 42 -0.59 -11.34 26.15
CA ASN A 42 -0.72 -10.29 25.16
C ASN A 42 -1.94 -9.39 25.48
N PRO A 43 -1.78 -8.05 25.54
CA PRO A 43 -2.88 -7.13 25.84
C PRO A 43 -3.98 -7.12 24.78
N ASN A 44 -3.72 -7.63 23.56
CA ASN A 44 -4.67 -7.69 22.45
C ASN A 44 -5.67 -8.85 22.55
N GLU A 45 -5.70 -9.57 23.68
CA GLU A 45 -6.58 -10.72 23.93
C GLU A 45 -6.40 -11.89 22.93
N VAL A 46 -5.30 -11.88 22.17
CA VAL A 46 -4.89 -12.91 21.22
C VAL A 46 -3.40 -13.18 21.43
N GLU A 47 -3.06 -14.45 21.62
CA GLU A 47 -1.67 -14.90 21.63
C GLU A 47 -1.25 -15.30 20.22
N PHE A 48 0.01 -15.02 19.87
CA PHE A 48 0.57 -15.40 18.59
C PHE A 48 1.68 -16.42 18.81
N ASP A 49 1.66 -17.50 18.03
CA ASP A 49 2.72 -18.51 18.05
C ASP A 49 3.91 -18.03 17.22
N ASN A 50 3.62 -17.60 15.99
CA ASN A 50 4.62 -17.29 14.99
C ASN A 50 4.45 -15.85 14.47
N LEU A 51 5.53 -15.07 14.56
CA LEU A 51 5.66 -13.75 13.95
C LEU A 51 6.56 -13.84 12.72
N TYR A 52 6.05 -13.37 11.58
CA TYR A 52 6.78 -13.26 10.33
C TYR A 52 6.97 -11.79 9.98
N LEU A 53 8.21 -11.38 9.74
CA LEU A 53 8.56 -10.02 9.35
C LEU A 53 9.03 -10.03 7.90
N ASP A 54 8.26 -9.40 7.02
CA ASP A 54 8.81 -8.90 5.77
C ASP A 54 9.66 -7.67 6.10
N MET A 55 10.98 -7.87 6.06
CA MET A 55 11.94 -6.85 6.46
C MET A 55 11.97 -5.68 5.49
N ASN A 56 11.61 -5.87 4.22
CA ASN A 56 11.61 -4.76 3.26
C ASN A 56 10.56 -3.71 3.66
N GLY A 57 9.38 -4.16 4.13
CA GLY A 57 8.36 -3.30 4.73
C GLY A 57 8.82 -2.52 5.98
N ILE A 58 9.94 -2.90 6.62
CA ILE A 58 10.52 -2.23 7.80
C ILE A 58 11.72 -1.35 7.41
N ILE A 59 12.62 -1.86 6.56
CA ILE A 59 13.85 -1.17 6.14
C ILE A 59 13.53 0.14 5.42
N HIS A 60 12.52 0.14 4.55
CA HIS A 60 12.15 1.33 3.79
C HIS A 60 11.73 2.50 4.71
N PRO A 61 10.71 2.36 5.59
CA PRO A 61 10.33 3.42 6.53
C PRO A 61 11.45 3.85 7.48
N CYS A 62 12.36 2.94 7.86
CA CYS A 62 13.45 3.26 8.79
C CYS A 62 14.59 4.05 8.14
N THR A 63 14.85 3.84 6.85
CA THR A 63 15.94 4.52 6.12
C THR A 63 15.51 5.85 5.50
N HIS A 64 14.23 5.99 5.13
CA HIS A 64 13.67 7.21 4.54
C HIS A 64 12.24 7.48 5.05
N PRO A 65 12.08 7.84 6.34
CA PRO A 65 10.78 8.12 6.91
C PRO A 65 10.11 9.32 6.23
N GLU A 66 8.82 9.21 5.88
CA GLU A 66 8.08 10.32 5.25
C GLU A 66 7.85 11.50 6.21
N ASN A 67 7.71 11.22 7.51
CA ASN A 67 7.26 12.17 8.53
C ASN A 67 8.32 12.50 9.60
N LYS A 68 9.54 11.96 9.47
CA LYS A 68 10.66 12.20 10.41
C LYS A 68 11.91 12.60 9.63
N ALA A 69 12.92 13.14 10.32
CA ALA A 69 14.22 13.34 9.71
C ALA A 69 14.83 11.99 9.32
N ALA A 70 15.43 11.91 8.12
CA ALA A 70 16.14 10.71 7.71
C ALA A 70 17.36 10.46 8.64
N PRO A 71 17.68 9.19 8.95
CA PRO A 71 18.89 8.86 9.69
C PRO A 71 20.14 9.40 9.00
N LYS A 72 21.14 9.81 9.78
CA LYS A 72 22.35 10.46 9.24
C LYS A 72 23.36 9.47 8.66
N ASN A 73 23.36 8.24 9.15
CA ASN A 73 24.33 7.20 8.80
C ASN A 73 23.70 5.80 8.95
N GLU A 74 24.40 4.77 8.47
CA GLU A 74 23.93 3.39 8.54
C GLU A 74 23.69 2.93 9.99
N ASP A 75 24.51 3.35 10.96
CA ASP A 75 24.34 2.96 12.36
C ASP A 75 23.01 3.45 12.94
N GLU A 76 22.63 4.71 12.69
CA GLU A 76 21.31 5.24 13.06
C GLU A 76 20.17 4.51 12.32
N MET A 77 20.39 4.05 11.08
CA MET A 77 19.41 3.22 10.36
C MET A 77 19.22 1.85 11.03
N MET A 78 20.31 1.18 11.41
CA MET A 78 20.25 -0.11 12.10
C MET A 78 19.53 0.01 13.44
N VAL A 79 19.82 1.06 14.22
CA VAL A 79 19.13 1.34 15.48
C VAL A 79 17.63 1.56 15.24
N ALA A 80 17.25 2.34 14.23
CA ALA A 80 15.83 2.54 13.88
C ALA A 80 15.13 1.22 13.50
N ILE A 81 15.81 0.35 12.73
CA ILE A 81 15.30 -0.98 12.39
C ILE A 81 15.10 -1.83 13.65
N PHE A 82 16.07 -1.85 14.57
CA PHE A 82 15.96 -2.60 15.83
C PHE A 82 14.81 -2.09 16.71
N GLU A 83 14.67 -0.78 16.85
CA GLU A 83 13.56 -0.17 17.60
C GLU A 83 12.20 -0.52 16.98
N TYR A 84 12.12 -0.60 15.65
CA TYR A 84 10.91 -1.01 14.97
C TYR A 84 10.56 -2.49 15.22
N ILE A 85 11.54 -3.39 15.15
CA ILE A 85 11.34 -4.81 15.46
C ILE A 85 10.95 -4.99 16.93
N ASP A 86 11.60 -4.28 17.85
CA ASP A 86 11.25 -4.31 19.28
C ASP A 86 9.80 -3.84 19.50
N ARG A 87 9.37 -2.78 18.81
CA ARG A 87 7.99 -2.28 18.89
C ARG A 87 6.99 -3.33 18.43
N LEU A 88 7.23 -3.98 17.28
CA LEU A 88 6.39 -5.08 16.80
C LEU A 88 6.38 -6.26 17.77
N PHE A 89 7.54 -6.63 18.31
CA PHE A 89 7.67 -7.71 19.29
C PHE A 89 6.87 -7.42 20.56
N ASN A 90 6.88 -6.18 21.05
CA ASN A 90 6.11 -5.76 22.22
C ASN A 90 4.59 -5.86 22.02
N ILE A 91 4.12 -5.58 20.81
CA ILE A 91 2.71 -5.69 20.41
C ILE A 91 2.28 -7.16 20.28
N LEU A 92 3.12 -7.99 19.65
CA LEU A 92 2.73 -9.33 19.18
C LEU A 92 3.12 -10.46 20.13
N ARG A 93 4.25 -10.33 20.83
CA ARG A 93 4.75 -11.28 21.82
C ARG A 93 4.71 -12.74 21.32
N PRO A 94 5.38 -13.07 20.18
CA PRO A 94 5.34 -14.42 19.64
C PRO A 94 5.86 -15.45 20.65
N ARG A 95 5.21 -16.61 20.72
CA ARG A 95 5.51 -17.64 21.74
C ARG A 95 6.39 -18.78 21.24
N ARG A 96 6.53 -18.95 19.92
CA ARG A 96 7.23 -20.10 19.32
C ARG A 96 8.26 -19.69 18.27
N LEU A 97 7.90 -18.83 17.33
CA LEU A 97 8.75 -18.47 16.20
C LEU A 97 8.78 -16.96 15.92
N LEU A 98 9.98 -16.43 15.66
CA LEU A 98 10.19 -15.20 14.93
C LEU A 98 10.94 -15.51 13.62
N TYR A 99 10.31 -15.25 12.49
CA TYR A 99 10.89 -15.43 11.16
C TYR A 99 11.10 -14.06 10.51
N MET A 100 12.34 -13.70 10.21
CA MET A 100 12.69 -12.45 9.54
C MET A 100 13.15 -12.74 8.12
N ALA A 101 12.42 -12.23 7.14
CA ALA A 101 12.70 -12.44 5.72
C ALA A 101 13.13 -11.13 5.07
N ILE A 102 14.34 -11.11 4.51
CA ILE A 102 14.83 -10.01 3.69
C ILE A 102 14.72 -10.44 2.23
N ASP A 103 14.37 -9.53 1.31
CA ASP A 103 14.33 -9.85 -0.11
C ASP A 103 15.71 -10.33 -0.60
N GLY A 104 15.69 -11.42 -1.36
CA GLY A 104 16.82 -11.96 -2.08
C GLY A 104 16.67 -11.80 -3.57
N VAL A 105 17.61 -12.37 -4.34
CA VAL A 105 17.56 -12.31 -5.80
C VAL A 105 16.31 -13.04 -6.30
N VAL A 106 15.54 -12.39 -7.19
CA VAL A 106 14.33 -12.95 -7.81
C VAL A 106 14.61 -13.29 -9.26
N SER A 107 14.35 -14.53 -9.67
CA SER A 107 14.70 -15.03 -11.02
C SER A 107 13.90 -14.38 -12.17
N ALA A 108 12.83 -13.63 -11.89
CA ALA A 108 11.92 -13.08 -12.91
C ALA A 108 12.17 -11.59 -13.25
N TYR A 109 12.99 -10.88 -12.48
CA TYR A 109 13.23 -9.44 -12.68
C TYR A 109 14.65 -9.16 -13.18
N PHE A 110 14.91 -9.48 -14.45
CA PHE A 110 15.87 -8.67 -15.22
C PHE A 110 15.15 -7.43 -15.74
N THR A 111 14.76 -6.53 -14.83
CA THR A 111 14.46 -5.15 -15.21
C THR A 111 15.69 -4.32 -14.89
N GLU A 112 16.34 -3.85 -15.94
CA GLU A 112 17.47 -2.93 -15.91
C GLU A 112 17.09 -1.69 -15.10
N SER A 113 17.53 -1.62 -13.83
CA SER A 113 17.40 -0.42 -13.00
C SER A 113 18.23 0.68 -13.65
N LYS A 114 17.59 1.59 -14.39
CA LYS A 114 18.24 2.79 -14.92
C LYS A 114 18.68 3.66 -13.75
N ALA A 115 19.97 3.61 -13.45
CA ALA A 115 20.64 4.57 -12.57
C ALA A 115 20.43 5.98 -13.12
N LEU A 116 19.63 6.79 -12.42
CA LEU A 116 19.58 8.24 -12.58
C LEU A 116 20.46 8.80 -11.46
N GLU A 117 21.68 9.23 -11.82
CA GLU A 117 22.55 9.96 -10.90
C GLU A 117 21.88 11.27 -10.48
N VAL A 118 21.50 11.38 -9.20
CA VAL A 118 21.08 12.64 -8.58
C VAL A 118 21.74 12.80 -7.21
N ILE A 119 22.66 13.76 -7.15
CA ILE A 119 23.17 14.58 -6.03
C ILE A 119 23.33 13.90 -4.63
N LYS A 120 24.60 13.84 -4.21
CA LYS A 120 25.23 13.10 -3.09
C LYS A 120 24.92 13.55 -1.63
N GLU A 121 23.69 13.92 -1.28
CA GLU A 121 23.33 14.23 0.13
C GLU A 121 22.15 13.42 0.71
N ARG A 122 21.58 12.49 -0.06
CA ARG A 122 20.42 11.67 0.34
C ARG A 122 20.78 10.18 0.27
N PHE A 123 20.33 9.38 1.24
CA PHE A 123 20.49 7.92 1.23
C PHE A 123 19.96 7.33 -0.09
N ASP A 124 20.76 6.49 -0.73
CA ASP A 124 20.39 5.84 -2.00
C ASP A 124 19.57 4.58 -1.72
N SER A 125 18.24 4.68 -1.82
CA SER A 125 17.32 3.56 -1.59
C SER A 125 17.60 2.36 -2.51
N ASN A 126 18.29 2.54 -3.64
CA ASN A 126 18.67 1.41 -4.50
C ASN A 126 19.66 0.46 -3.81
N CYS A 127 20.33 0.89 -2.74
CA CYS A 127 21.20 0.00 -1.97
C CYS A 127 20.42 -1.08 -1.18
N ILE A 128 19.10 -0.94 -1.05
CA ILE A 128 18.19 -1.96 -0.51
C ILE A 128 17.91 -2.99 -1.61
N THR A 129 18.96 -3.64 -2.08
CA THR A 129 18.93 -4.67 -3.13
C THR A 129 19.96 -5.75 -2.75
N PRO A 130 19.67 -7.03 -2.97
CA PRO A 130 20.62 -8.12 -2.70
C PRO A 130 21.99 -7.90 -3.35
N GLY A 131 23.06 -8.23 -2.63
CA GLY A 131 24.45 -8.15 -3.12
C GLY A 131 25.15 -6.81 -2.88
N THR A 132 24.51 -5.87 -2.18
CA THR A 132 25.14 -4.60 -1.77
C THR A 132 25.82 -4.72 -0.39
N GLU A 133 26.82 -3.89 -0.14
CA GLU A 133 27.50 -3.81 1.15
C GLU A 133 26.53 -3.46 2.30
N PHE A 134 25.54 -2.60 2.02
CA PHE A 134 24.49 -2.26 2.97
C PHE A 134 23.72 -3.50 3.44
N MET A 135 23.32 -4.40 2.52
CA MET A 135 22.58 -5.61 2.89
C MET A 135 23.44 -6.62 3.68
N ASP A 136 24.75 -6.68 3.39
CA ASP A 136 25.69 -7.48 4.18
C ASP A 136 25.88 -6.92 5.60
N ASN A 137 26.00 -5.59 5.72
CA ASN A 137 26.02 -4.89 7.00
C ASN A 137 24.73 -5.14 7.79
N LEU A 138 23.58 -5.00 7.15
CA LEU A 138 22.27 -5.26 7.75
C LEU A 138 22.16 -6.70 8.27
N ALA A 139 22.56 -7.69 7.48
CA ALA A 139 22.51 -9.09 7.89
C ALA A 139 23.44 -9.37 9.08
N ARG A 140 24.62 -8.74 9.17
CA ARG A 140 25.50 -8.82 10.35
C ARG A 140 24.88 -8.16 11.57
N SER A 141 24.32 -6.96 11.41
CA SER A 141 23.65 -6.20 12.46
C SER A 141 22.45 -6.96 13.03
N LEU A 142 21.62 -7.57 12.19
CA LEU A 142 20.47 -8.37 12.64
C LEU A 142 20.90 -9.64 13.37
N ARG A 143 21.98 -10.32 12.94
CA ARG A 143 22.54 -11.46 13.69
C ARG A 143 22.99 -11.06 15.09
N TYR A 144 23.66 -9.91 15.21
CA TYR A 144 24.04 -9.35 16.50
C TYR A 144 22.80 -9.02 17.36
N TYR A 145 21.83 -8.31 16.78
CA TYR A 145 20.57 -7.97 17.47
C TYR A 145 19.82 -9.20 17.99
N VAL A 146 19.68 -10.25 17.18
CA VAL A 146 19.05 -11.51 17.60
C VAL A 146 19.83 -12.15 18.74
N ALA A 147 21.17 -12.22 18.63
CA ALA A 147 22.00 -12.78 19.69
C ALA A 147 21.88 -11.99 20.99
N ASP A 148 21.85 -10.66 20.92
CA ASP A 148 21.65 -9.79 22.08
C ASP A 148 20.28 -10.02 22.72
N ARG A 149 19.20 -10.02 21.94
CA ARG A 149 17.83 -10.24 22.45
C ARG A 149 17.66 -11.63 23.07
N LEU A 150 18.18 -12.69 22.45
CA LEU A 150 18.12 -14.05 23.01
C LEU A 150 18.85 -14.19 24.36
N ASN A 151 19.92 -13.41 24.58
CA ASN A 151 20.70 -13.45 25.82
C ASN A 151 20.12 -12.56 26.93
N ASN A 152 19.51 -11.42 26.55
CA ASN A 152 19.17 -10.35 27.48
C ASN A 152 17.66 -10.13 27.69
N ASP A 153 16.80 -10.59 26.76
CA ASP A 153 15.35 -10.39 26.83
C ASP A 153 14.62 -11.69 27.26
N PRO A 154 13.94 -11.70 28.43
CA PRO A 154 13.19 -12.87 28.89
C PRO A 154 12.09 -13.35 27.93
N GLY A 155 11.49 -12.45 27.15
CA GLY A 155 10.45 -12.77 26.17
C GLY A 155 10.98 -13.59 24.99
N TRP A 156 12.29 -13.54 24.72
CA TRP A 156 12.94 -14.26 23.62
C TRP A 156 13.48 -15.63 24.05
N LYS A 157 13.54 -15.93 25.35
CA LYS A 157 14.27 -17.09 25.89
C LYS A 157 13.84 -18.46 25.33
N ASN A 158 12.57 -18.62 24.99
CA ASN A 158 12.01 -19.88 24.47
C ASN A 158 11.63 -19.79 22.97
N LEU A 159 12.07 -18.74 22.29
CA LEU A 159 11.71 -18.44 20.92
C LEU A 159 12.70 -19.08 19.95
N THR A 160 12.19 -19.69 18.88
CA THR A 160 13.02 -20.02 17.73
C THR A 160 13.10 -18.79 16.83
N VAL A 161 14.31 -18.34 16.48
CA VAL A 161 14.50 -17.20 15.57
C VAL A 161 15.13 -17.68 14.28
N ILE A 162 14.50 -17.39 13.14
CA ILE A 162 15.01 -17.68 11.81
C ILE A 162 15.26 -16.37 11.08
N LEU A 163 16.50 -16.15 10.65
CA LEU A 163 16.88 -15.04 9.77
C LEU A 163 17.15 -15.60 8.37
N SER A 164 16.31 -15.23 7.42
CA SER A 164 16.50 -15.50 6.00
C SER A 164 16.95 -14.22 5.31
N ASP A 165 18.26 -14.01 5.25
CA ASP A 165 18.86 -12.80 4.68
C ASP A 165 18.77 -12.73 3.13
N ALA A 166 19.33 -11.66 2.56
CA ALA A 166 19.31 -11.38 1.13
C ALA A 166 20.13 -12.37 0.29
N SER A 167 20.98 -13.19 0.90
CA SER A 167 21.74 -14.22 0.18
C SER A 167 20.86 -15.42 -0.21
N VAL A 168 19.75 -15.62 0.50
CA VAL A 168 18.75 -16.63 0.15
C VAL A 168 17.91 -16.10 -1.00
N PRO A 169 17.73 -16.80 -2.14
CA PRO A 169 16.90 -16.31 -3.25
C PRO A 169 15.41 -16.18 -2.88
N GLY A 170 14.70 -15.29 -3.58
CA GLY A 170 13.26 -15.06 -3.46
C GLY A 170 12.85 -13.80 -2.69
N GLU A 171 11.62 -13.35 -2.92
CA GLU A 171 11.00 -12.21 -2.22
C GLU A 171 10.67 -12.61 -0.77
N GLY A 172 10.76 -11.66 0.16
CA GLY A 172 10.61 -11.86 1.60
C GLY A 172 9.25 -12.47 1.95
N GLU A 173 8.17 -11.90 1.42
CA GLU A 173 6.82 -12.44 1.58
C GLU A 173 6.69 -13.87 1.03
N HIS A 174 7.28 -14.16 -0.14
CA HIS A 174 7.22 -15.50 -0.73
C HIS A 174 8.05 -16.52 0.04
N LYS A 175 9.21 -16.15 0.59
CA LYS A 175 10.00 -17.00 1.50
C LYS A 175 9.20 -17.38 2.75
N ILE A 176 8.47 -16.42 3.31
CA ILE A 176 7.59 -16.65 4.46
C ILE A 176 6.48 -17.62 4.08
N MET A 177 5.79 -17.38 2.97
CA MET A 177 4.69 -18.22 2.51
C MET A 177 5.16 -19.65 2.19
N ASP A 178 6.33 -19.80 1.57
CA ASP A 178 6.97 -21.10 1.35
C ASP A 178 7.26 -21.84 2.66
N PHE A 179 7.76 -21.12 3.67
CA PHE A 179 8.02 -21.69 4.98
C PHE A 179 6.73 -22.18 5.64
N ILE A 180 5.66 -21.38 5.63
CA ILE A 180 4.36 -21.75 6.20
C ILE A 180 3.79 -22.98 5.49
N ARG A 181 3.80 -23.01 4.15
CA ARG A 181 3.34 -24.18 3.37
C ARG A 181 4.11 -25.45 3.71
N ARG A 182 5.45 -25.36 3.82
CA ARG A 182 6.29 -26.50 4.19
C ARG A 182 6.06 -26.96 5.63
N GLN A 183 5.79 -26.04 6.54
CA GLN A 183 5.40 -26.37 7.92
C GLN A 183 4.07 -27.10 7.94
N ARG A 184 3.03 -26.57 7.29
CA ARG A 184 1.69 -27.18 7.20
C ARG A 184 1.73 -28.60 6.63
N ALA A 185 2.63 -28.86 5.68
CA ALA A 185 2.82 -30.19 5.10
C ALA A 185 3.47 -31.21 6.05
N GLN A 186 4.02 -30.78 7.20
CA GLN A 186 4.63 -31.71 8.16
C GLN A 186 3.55 -32.41 9.01
N PRO A 187 3.69 -33.73 9.28
CA PRO A 187 2.72 -34.47 10.09
C PRO A 187 2.55 -33.99 11.53
N ASN A 188 3.56 -33.30 12.07
CA ASN A 188 3.59 -32.78 13.44
C ASN A 188 3.21 -31.29 13.53
N HIS A 189 2.77 -30.68 12.42
CA HIS A 189 2.28 -29.31 12.44
C HIS A 189 1.01 -29.21 13.28
N ASP A 190 0.94 -28.17 14.09
CA ASP A 190 -0.24 -27.85 14.88
C ASP A 190 -1.19 -26.97 14.03
N PRO A 191 -2.36 -27.50 13.61
CA PRO A 191 -3.28 -26.77 12.74
C PRO A 191 -3.94 -25.56 13.42
N ASN A 192 -3.75 -25.38 14.74
CA ASN A 192 -4.24 -24.23 15.49
C ASN A 192 -3.17 -23.17 15.72
N THR A 193 -1.99 -23.29 15.09
CA THR A 193 -0.91 -22.30 15.18
C THR A 193 -1.43 -20.92 14.80
N HIS A 194 -1.18 -19.92 15.65
CA HIS A 194 -1.56 -18.53 15.40
C HIS A 194 -0.43 -17.79 14.68
N HIS A 195 -0.68 -17.41 13.43
CA HIS A 195 0.27 -16.73 12.55
C HIS A 195 0.01 -15.22 12.53
N CYS A 196 1.07 -14.42 12.71
CA CYS A 196 1.02 -12.98 12.44
C CYS A 196 2.11 -12.57 11.43
N LEU A 197 1.70 -11.97 10.31
CA LEU A 197 2.60 -11.45 9.28
C LEU A 197 2.62 -9.92 9.30
N CYS A 198 3.80 -9.34 9.45
CA CYS A 198 3.99 -7.90 9.34
C CYS A 198 4.28 -7.51 7.89
N GLY A 199 3.44 -6.63 7.32
CA GLY A 199 3.68 -6.05 6.01
C GLY A 199 2.51 -5.18 5.52
N ALA A 200 2.78 -4.31 4.55
CA ALA A 200 1.83 -3.29 4.09
C ALA A 200 1.13 -3.63 2.77
N ASP A 201 1.55 -4.69 2.08
CA ASP A 201 1.07 -5.01 0.75
C ASP A 201 -0.31 -5.69 0.76
N ALA A 202 -1.07 -5.41 -0.29
CA ALA A 202 -2.41 -5.99 -0.45
C ALA A 202 -2.33 -7.49 -0.77
N ASP A 203 -1.24 -7.90 -1.39
CA ASP A 203 -1.00 -9.26 -1.84
C ASP A 203 -0.82 -10.20 -0.65
N LEU A 204 -0.36 -9.70 0.50
CA LEU A 204 -0.31 -10.43 1.77
C LEU A 204 -1.67 -10.98 2.21
N ILE A 205 -2.77 -10.29 1.89
CA ILE A 205 -4.13 -10.78 2.20
C ILE A 205 -4.44 -12.00 1.34
N MET A 206 -4.09 -11.96 0.06
CA MET A 206 -4.29 -13.07 -0.88
C MET A 206 -3.39 -14.25 -0.52
N LEU A 207 -2.11 -13.98 -0.29
CA LEU A 207 -1.13 -14.98 0.09
C LEU A 207 -1.50 -15.63 1.43
N GLY A 208 -1.93 -14.84 2.42
CA GLY A 208 -2.40 -15.32 3.71
C GLY A 208 -3.62 -16.24 3.58
N LEU A 209 -4.62 -15.88 2.75
CA LEU A 209 -5.76 -16.76 2.47
C LEU A 209 -5.34 -18.07 1.78
N ALA A 210 -4.41 -18.00 0.83
CA ALA A 210 -3.89 -19.15 0.10
C ALA A 210 -3.02 -20.11 0.95
N THR A 211 -2.67 -19.73 2.18
CA THR A 211 -2.02 -20.67 3.12
C THR A 211 -3.00 -21.71 3.67
N HIS A 212 -4.31 -21.41 3.65
CA HIS A 212 -5.37 -22.17 4.33
C HIS A 212 -5.13 -22.36 5.84
N GLU A 213 -4.31 -21.51 6.46
CA GLU A 213 -4.20 -21.45 7.91
C GLU A 213 -5.41 -20.72 8.49
N PRO A 214 -6.17 -21.34 9.41
CA PRO A 214 -7.40 -20.74 9.95
C PRO A 214 -7.10 -19.51 10.82
N ASN A 215 -5.98 -19.51 11.54
CA ASN A 215 -5.59 -18.49 12.51
C ASN A 215 -4.47 -17.62 11.94
N PHE A 216 -4.80 -16.79 10.95
CA PHE A 216 -3.85 -15.91 10.27
C PHE A 216 -4.23 -14.43 10.42
N THR A 217 -3.29 -13.61 10.87
CA THR A 217 -3.47 -12.17 11.06
C THR A 217 -2.34 -11.42 10.36
N ILE A 218 -2.66 -10.28 9.74
CA ILE A 218 -1.66 -9.36 9.21
C ILE A 218 -1.59 -8.14 10.12
N ILE A 219 -0.40 -7.71 10.51
CA ILE A 219 -0.19 -6.44 11.21
C ILE A 219 0.42 -5.43 10.23
N ARG A 220 -0.08 -4.20 10.28
CA ARG A 220 0.45 -3.10 9.47
C ARG A 220 0.23 -1.77 10.15
N GLU A 221 0.94 -0.76 9.68
CA GLU A 221 0.67 0.62 10.01
C GLU A 221 -0.68 1.08 9.44
N GLU A 222 -1.43 1.82 10.23
CA GLU A 222 -2.70 2.40 9.81
C GLU A 222 -2.48 3.57 8.83
N PHE A 223 -3.04 3.43 7.63
CA PHE A 223 -3.05 4.53 6.68
C PHE A 223 -4.21 5.49 6.97
N LYS A 224 -3.91 6.65 7.57
CA LYS A 224 -4.88 7.73 7.77
C LYS A 224 -4.96 8.62 6.51
N PRO A 225 -6.06 8.55 5.71
CA PRO A 225 -6.18 9.32 4.48
C PRO A 225 -6.31 10.83 4.78
N ASN A 226 -5.84 11.66 3.85
CA ASN A 226 -5.93 13.13 3.91
C ASN A 226 -5.10 13.81 5.02
N GLN A 227 -4.11 13.12 5.60
CA GLN A 227 -3.13 13.81 6.42
C GLN A 227 -2.31 14.80 5.57
N PRO A 228 -2.03 16.01 6.08
CA PRO A 228 -1.30 17.01 5.34
C PRO A 228 0.17 16.59 5.22
N ARG A 229 0.62 16.34 3.98
CA ARG A 229 2.01 15.92 3.72
C ARG A 229 2.96 17.11 3.80
N PRO A 230 4.16 16.95 4.38
CA PRO A 230 5.18 17.99 4.32
C PRO A 230 5.65 18.18 2.87
N CYS A 231 5.95 19.43 2.50
CA CYS A 231 6.52 19.77 1.20
C CYS A 231 7.88 19.08 1.02
N ALA A 232 8.07 18.34 -0.07
CA ALA A 232 9.32 17.59 -0.30
C ALA A 232 10.57 18.47 -0.51
N LEU A 233 10.41 19.78 -0.71
CA LEU A 233 11.53 20.72 -0.88
C LEU A 233 11.96 21.36 0.46
N CYS A 234 11.02 21.90 1.24
CA CYS A 234 11.35 22.64 2.48
C CYS A 234 10.94 21.92 3.77
N GLY A 235 10.20 20.81 3.67
CA GLY A 235 9.70 20.04 4.81
C GLY A 235 8.61 20.73 5.63
N GLN A 236 8.06 21.87 5.17
CA GLN A 236 6.96 22.58 5.83
C GLN A 236 5.59 22.09 5.32
N ILE A 237 4.55 22.20 6.16
CA ILE A 237 3.19 21.76 5.85
C ILE A 237 2.38 22.93 5.26
N GLY A 238 1.41 22.63 4.39
CA GLY A 238 0.38 23.61 3.96
C GLY A 238 0.54 24.15 2.54
N HIS A 239 1.45 23.61 1.73
CA HIS A 239 1.61 23.97 0.32
C HIS A 239 2.13 22.78 -0.51
N GLU A 240 1.86 22.77 -1.81
CA GLU A 240 2.46 21.80 -2.74
C GLU A 240 3.88 22.21 -3.14
N ILE A 241 4.70 21.27 -3.63
CA ILE A 241 6.06 21.55 -4.16
C ILE A 241 6.06 22.71 -5.17
N LYS A 242 5.01 22.79 -6.00
CA LYS A 242 4.84 23.84 -7.03
C LYS A 242 4.65 25.24 -6.44
N GLU A 243 4.20 25.31 -5.19
CA GLU A 243 3.91 26.54 -4.45
C GLU A 243 5.00 26.83 -3.40
N CYS A 244 6.03 25.98 -3.34
CA CYS A 244 7.13 26.12 -2.38
C CYS A 244 8.07 27.26 -2.80
N GLN A 245 8.26 28.22 -1.90
CA GLN A 245 9.21 29.34 -2.10
C GLN A 245 10.65 28.97 -1.71
N GLY A 246 10.92 27.72 -1.30
CA GLY A 246 12.25 27.26 -0.90
C GLY A 246 12.77 27.91 0.39
N LEU A 247 11.89 28.50 1.20
CA LEU A 247 12.28 29.19 2.43
C LEU A 247 12.72 28.18 3.50
N PRO A 248 13.80 28.48 4.25
CA PRO A 248 14.25 27.64 5.35
C PRO A 248 13.15 27.51 6.44
N LYS A 249 13.18 26.42 7.21
CA LYS A 249 12.26 26.22 8.34
C LYS A 249 12.33 27.41 9.30
N ASP A 250 11.17 27.94 9.69
CA ASP A 250 11.09 29.00 10.70
C ASP A 250 11.73 28.54 12.01
N LYS A 251 12.78 29.23 12.44
CA LYS A 251 13.42 29.01 13.75
C LYS A 251 12.53 29.65 14.82
N GLN A 252 12.04 28.87 15.79
CA GLN A 252 11.50 29.41 17.04
C GLN A 252 12.52 29.17 18.16
N GLY A 253 13.30 30.20 18.51
CA GLY A 253 14.25 30.15 19.64
C GLY A 253 15.56 30.93 19.40
N GLN A 254 16.32 31.20 20.47
CA GLN A 254 17.63 31.90 20.44
C GLN A 254 18.84 30.97 20.22
N PHE A 255 18.63 29.65 20.21
CA PHE A 255 19.63 28.64 19.86
C PHE A 255 19.06 27.75 18.74
N ASP A 256 19.88 26.95 18.05
CA ASP A 256 19.53 26.08 16.90
C ASP A 256 18.52 24.94 17.22
N GLN A 257 17.53 25.24 18.03
CA GLN A 257 16.28 24.54 18.14
C GLN A 257 15.46 24.90 16.89
N PHE A 258 15.67 24.14 15.82
CA PHE A 258 14.60 23.96 14.84
C PHE A 258 13.36 23.53 15.61
N ALA A 259 12.20 24.12 15.32
CA ALA A 259 10.95 23.77 15.97
C ALA A 259 10.90 22.25 16.13
N GLY A 260 11.07 21.78 17.37
CA GLY A 260 10.95 20.37 17.66
C GLY A 260 9.59 19.95 17.13
N ASN A 261 9.54 18.80 16.47
CA ASN A 261 8.30 18.15 16.01
C ASN A 261 7.39 17.74 17.20
N SER A 262 7.27 18.56 18.24
CA SER A 262 6.41 18.35 19.41
C SER A 262 5.01 18.95 19.22
N ALA A 263 4.72 19.58 18.07
CA ALA A 263 3.37 19.98 17.68
C ALA A 263 2.75 18.91 16.75
N GLY A 264 2.30 17.79 17.34
CA GLY A 264 1.25 16.96 16.75
C GLY A 264 1.64 15.98 15.64
N VAL A 265 2.83 15.38 15.67
CA VAL A 265 3.03 14.11 14.93
C VAL A 265 2.29 13.03 15.73
N GLU A 266 1.05 12.75 15.37
CA GLU A 266 0.37 11.54 15.87
C GLU A 266 1.30 10.35 15.61
N GLU A 267 1.65 9.61 16.66
CA GLU A 267 2.46 8.41 16.51
C GLU A 267 1.74 7.43 15.58
N GLN A 268 2.51 6.80 14.70
CA GLN A 268 1.98 5.86 13.73
C GLN A 268 1.36 4.66 14.46
N GLU A 269 0.05 4.48 14.32
CA GLU A 269 -0.72 3.41 14.94
C GLU A 269 -0.66 2.13 14.09
N PHE A 270 -0.78 0.97 14.75
CA PHE A 270 -0.86 -0.34 14.11
C PHE A 270 -2.29 -0.88 14.12
N ILE A 271 -2.63 -1.59 13.06
CA ILE A 271 -3.89 -2.32 12.93
C ILE A 271 -3.63 -3.78 12.58
N PHE A 272 -4.49 -4.65 13.10
CA PHE A 272 -4.64 -6.03 12.68
C PHE A 272 -5.64 -6.14 11.55
N ILE A 273 -5.34 -7.00 10.58
CA ILE A 273 -6.26 -7.53 9.58
C ILE A 273 -6.43 -9.01 9.89
N ARG A 274 -7.57 -9.38 10.46
CA ARG A 274 -7.87 -10.76 10.88
C ARG A 274 -8.42 -11.56 9.72
N LEU A 275 -7.60 -12.43 9.12
CA LEU A 275 -8.04 -13.26 8.00
C LEU A 275 -9.05 -14.32 8.44
N THR A 276 -9.00 -14.78 9.70
CA THR A 276 -10.04 -15.65 10.27
C THR A 276 -11.44 -15.05 10.12
N VAL A 277 -11.60 -13.75 10.44
CA VAL A 277 -12.88 -13.04 10.29
C VAL A 277 -13.21 -12.81 8.82
N LEU A 278 -12.21 -12.52 7.98
CA LEU A 278 -12.43 -12.40 6.54
C LEU A 278 -12.96 -13.71 5.95
N ARG A 279 -12.44 -14.85 6.40
CA ARG A 279 -12.89 -16.18 5.96
C ARG A 279 -14.36 -16.41 6.32
N GLU A 280 -14.82 -16.01 7.50
CA GLU A 280 -16.25 -16.07 7.86
C GLU A 280 -17.12 -15.21 6.92
N TYR A 281 -16.66 -14.02 6.54
CA TYR A 281 -17.35 -13.18 5.55
C TYR A 281 -17.40 -13.86 4.18
N LEU A 282 -16.26 -14.39 3.72
CA LEU A 282 -16.15 -15.07 2.44
C LEU A 282 -16.98 -16.35 2.43
N GLU A 283 -17.07 -17.10 3.52
CA GLU A 283 -17.90 -18.31 3.61
C GLU A 283 -19.36 -17.98 3.34
N ARG A 284 -19.90 -16.95 4.00
CA ARG A 284 -21.27 -16.46 3.76
C ARG A 284 -21.45 -15.94 2.34
N GLU A 285 -20.45 -15.25 1.82
CA GLU A 285 -20.52 -14.64 0.50
C GLU A 285 -20.36 -15.65 -0.64
N LEU A 286 -19.57 -16.70 -0.48
CA LEU A 286 -19.23 -17.68 -1.52
C LEU A 286 -20.10 -18.93 -1.45
N THR A 287 -20.81 -19.16 -0.34
CA THR A 287 -21.78 -20.26 -0.23
C THR A 287 -22.78 -20.22 -1.39
N MET A 288 -22.96 -21.38 -2.01
CA MET A 288 -23.84 -21.63 -3.14
C MET A 288 -24.73 -22.83 -2.82
N ALA A 289 -26.04 -22.67 -2.98
CA ALA A 289 -27.00 -23.76 -2.83
C ALA A 289 -27.23 -24.46 -4.17
N SER A 290 -27.63 -25.74 -4.14
CA SER A 290 -28.02 -26.50 -5.33
C SER A 290 -26.91 -26.67 -6.39
N LEU A 291 -25.65 -26.78 -5.95
CA LEU A 291 -24.54 -27.15 -6.82
C LEU A 291 -24.65 -28.61 -7.28
N PRO A 292 -24.20 -28.94 -8.50
CA PRO A 292 -24.16 -30.32 -9.00
C PRO A 292 -23.03 -31.17 -8.37
N PHE A 293 -22.27 -30.61 -7.43
CA PHE A 293 -21.18 -31.25 -6.69
C PHE A 293 -21.15 -30.72 -5.25
N THR A 294 -20.41 -31.40 -4.37
CA THR A 294 -20.28 -31.01 -2.95
C THR A 294 -19.56 -29.67 -2.81
N PHE A 295 -20.18 -28.73 -2.11
CA PHE A 295 -19.54 -27.45 -1.79
C PHE A 295 -18.39 -27.65 -0.79
N ASP A 296 -17.22 -27.19 -1.19
CA ASP A 296 -16.00 -27.01 -0.42
C ASP A 296 -15.66 -25.52 -0.34
N PHE A 297 -15.56 -25.00 0.89
CA PHE A 297 -15.25 -23.60 1.15
C PHE A 297 -13.80 -23.26 0.77
N GLU A 298 -12.82 -24.12 1.08
CA GLU A 298 -11.40 -23.84 0.78
C GLU A 298 -11.18 -23.67 -0.73
N ARG A 299 -11.81 -24.54 -1.52
CA ARG A 299 -11.75 -24.45 -2.99
C ARG A 299 -12.41 -23.19 -3.53
N SER A 300 -13.44 -22.68 -2.86
CA SER A 300 -14.06 -21.40 -3.24
C SER A 300 -13.18 -20.19 -2.89
N VAL A 301 -12.38 -20.28 -1.82
CA VAL A 301 -11.39 -19.25 -1.45
C VAL A 301 -10.28 -19.19 -2.51
N ASP A 302 -9.78 -20.33 -2.99
CA ASP A 302 -8.79 -20.37 -4.08
C ASP A 302 -9.30 -19.68 -5.35
N ASP A 303 -10.54 -19.99 -5.75
CA ASP A 303 -11.17 -19.35 -6.90
C ASP A 303 -11.36 -17.85 -6.67
N TRP A 304 -11.70 -17.42 -5.45
CA TRP A 304 -11.85 -16.01 -5.11
C TRP A 304 -10.51 -15.26 -5.19
N VAL A 305 -9.44 -15.85 -4.67
CA VAL A 305 -8.07 -15.32 -4.79
C VAL A 305 -7.68 -15.20 -6.26
N PHE A 306 -7.89 -16.27 -7.03
CA PHE A 306 -7.60 -16.28 -8.47
C PHE A 306 -8.39 -15.21 -9.24
N MET A 307 -9.68 -15.03 -8.93
CA MET A 307 -10.50 -14.00 -9.56
C MET A 307 -10.02 -12.58 -9.26
N CYS A 308 -9.46 -12.34 -8.08
CA CYS A 308 -8.92 -11.03 -7.74
C CYS A 308 -7.73 -10.65 -8.65
N PHE A 309 -7.04 -11.61 -9.26
CA PHE A 309 -5.98 -11.34 -10.24
C PHE A 309 -6.49 -10.62 -11.49
N PHE A 310 -7.74 -10.85 -11.91
CA PHE A 310 -8.34 -10.16 -13.08
C PHE A 310 -8.58 -8.67 -12.84
N VAL A 311 -8.70 -8.26 -11.57
CA VAL A 311 -8.87 -6.86 -11.19
C VAL A 311 -7.51 -6.12 -11.20
N GLY A 312 -6.40 -6.86 -11.29
CA GLY A 312 -5.06 -6.40 -11.71
C GLY A 312 -3.94 -6.55 -10.67
N ASN A 313 -3.09 -7.54 -10.78
CA ASN A 313 -1.93 -7.73 -9.89
C ASN A 313 -0.69 -6.98 -10.40
N ASP A 314 0.48 -7.24 -9.81
CA ASP A 314 1.75 -6.62 -10.21
C ASP A 314 2.34 -7.21 -11.50
N PHE A 315 1.92 -8.41 -11.89
CA PHE A 315 2.38 -9.12 -13.08
C PHE A 315 1.54 -8.83 -14.32
N LEU A 316 0.24 -8.55 -14.13
CA LEU A 316 -0.72 -8.37 -15.22
C LEU A 316 -1.47 -7.03 -15.11
N PRO A 317 -1.61 -6.29 -16.22
CA PRO A 317 -2.46 -5.11 -16.23
C PRO A 317 -3.91 -5.51 -15.95
N HIS A 318 -4.63 -4.67 -15.19
CA HIS A 318 -6.07 -4.86 -14.95
C HIS A 318 -6.87 -4.86 -16.26
N LEU A 319 -7.94 -5.65 -16.31
CA LEU A 319 -8.87 -5.61 -17.43
C LEU A 319 -9.58 -4.24 -17.45
N PRO A 320 -9.72 -3.57 -18.62
CA PRO A 320 -10.30 -2.22 -18.69
C PRO A 320 -11.73 -2.11 -18.12
N SER A 321 -12.50 -3.19 -18.19
CA SER A 321 -13.87 -3.31 -17.67
C SER A 321 -13.93 -3.60 -16.17
N LEU A 322 -12.82 -3.95 -15.52
CA LEU A 322 -12.78 -4.37 -14.12
C LEU A 322 -11.96 -3.40 -13.27
N GLU A 323 -12.66 -2.53 -12.57
CA GLU A 323 -12.07 -1.60 -11.61
C GLU A 323 -12.68 -1.78 -10.21
N ILE A 324 -11.83 -1.91 -9.17
CA ILE A 324 -12.29 -2.07 -7.77
C ILE A 324 -13.26 -0.96 -7.37
N ARG A 325 -12.97 0.29 -7.78
CA ARG A 325 -13.79 1.46 -7.45
C ARG A 325 -15.21 1.40 -8.01
N GLU A 326 -15.45 0.52 -8.98
CA GLU A 326 -16.74 0.33 -9.66
C GLU A 326 -17.45 -0.97 -9.24
N GLY A 327 -16.95 -1.66 -8.19
CA GLY A 327 -17.53 -2.91 -7.71
C GLY A 327 -17.18 -4.12 -8.57
N ALA A 328 -15.98 -4.14 -9.17
CA ALA A 328 -15.55 -5.25 -10.02
C ALA A 328 -15.52 -6.60 -9.29
N ILE A 329 -15.06 -6.64 -8.04
CA ILE A 329 -14.98 -7.89 -7.26
C ILE A 329 -16.39 -8.45 -7.00
N ASP A 330 -17.34 -7.59 -6.59
CA ASP A 330 -18.73 -7.98 -6.36
C ASP A 330 -19.37 -8.55 -7.63
N ARG A 331 -19.10 -7.93 -8.77
CA ARG A 331 -19.56 -8.41 -10.08
C ARG A 331 -18.94 -9.75 -10.44
N LEU A 332 -17.63 -9.92 -10.23
CA LEU A 332 -16.93 -11.18 -10.49
C LEU A 332 -17.49 -12.31 -9.63
N VAL A 333 -17.75 -12.07 -8.33
CA VAL A 333 -18.39 -13.05 -7.44
C VAL A 333 -19.78 -13.44 -7.97
N GLY A 334 -20.57 -12.47 -8.44
CA GLY A 334 -21.87 -12.75 -9.06
C GLY A 334 -21.76 -13.62 -10.32
N ILE A 335 -20.82 -13.30 -11.21
CA ILE A 335 -20.55 -14.08 -12.44
C ILE A 335 -20.07 -15.49 -12.07
N TYR A 336 -19.12 -15.58 -11.14
CA TYR A 336 -18.56 -16.83 -10.63
C TYR A 336 -19.65 -17.78 -10.17
N LYS A 337 -20.53 -17.33 -9.28
CA LYS A 337 -21.64 -18.15 -8.81
C LYS A 337 -22.47 -18.69 -9.97
N ASN A 338 -22.83 -17.85 -10.94
CA ASN A 338 -23.62 -18.29 -12.09
C ASN A 338 -22.88 -19.30 -12.99
N VAL A 339 -21.57 -19.15 -13.15
CA VAL A 339 -20.74 -20.02 -14.00
C VAL A 339 -20.49 -21.36 -13.31
N VAL A 340 -20.19 -21.37 -12.01
CA VAL A 340 -19.87 -22.60 -11.26
C VAL A 340 -21.02 -23.60 -11.25
N HIS A 341 -22.27 -23.15 -11.27
CA HIS A 341 -23.44 -24.02 -11.42
C HIS A 341 -23.46 -24.77 -12.77
N LYS A 342 -22.75 -24.27 -13.79
CA LYS A 342 -22.71 -24.84 -15.15
C LYS A 342 -21.44 -25.65 -15.43
N THR A 343 -20.34 -25.38 -14.72
CA THR A 343 -19.02 -25.97 -15.00
C THR A 343 -18.80 -27.35 -14.37
N GLY A 344 -19.67 -27.76 -13.44
CA GLY A 344 -19.49 -29.01 -12.69
C GLY A 344 -18.27 -29.03 -11.76
N GLY A 345 -17.69 -27.86 -11.45
CA GLY A 345 -16.60 -27.73 -10.48
C GLY A 345 -15.94 -26.34 -10.44
N TYR A 346 -14.95 -26.20 -9.57
CA TYR A 346 -14.17 -24.98 -9.30
C TYR A 346 -13.27 -24.52 -10.45
N LEU A 347 -12.85 -23.25 -10.47
CA LEU A 347 -11.95 -22.70 -11.50
C LEU A 347 -10.52 -23.22 -11.34
N THR A 348 -10.11 -23.44 -10.10
CA THR A 348 -8.74 -23.76 -9.71
C THR A 348 -8.66 -25.05 -8.92
N GLU A 349 -7.52 -25.73 -9.01
CA GLU A 349 -7.19 -26.93 -8.25
C GLU A 349 -5.70 -26.94 -7.91
N ASN A 350 -5.35 -26.75 -6.63
CA ASN A 350 -3.96 -26.78 -6.15
C ASN A 350 -3.02 -25.87 -6.97
N GLY A 351 -3.49 -24.67 -7.32
CA GLY A 351 -2.74 -23.71 -8.13
C GLY A 351 -2.87 -23.89 -9.65
N PHE A 352 -3.43 -25.00 -10.12
CA PHE A 352 -3.71 -25.20 -11.55
C PHE A 352 -5.05 -24.59 -11.94
N VAL A 353 -5.09 -23.92 -13.09
CA VAL A 353 -6.27 -23.21 -13.59
C VAL A 353 -6.95 -24.05 -14.67
N ASN A 354 -8.26 -24.26 -14.54
CA ASN A 354 -9.06 -24.85 -15.60
C ASN A 354 -9.51 -23.77 -16.60
N LEU A 355 -8.82 -23.69 -17.73
CA LEU A 355 -9.03 -22.64 -18.74
C LEU A 355 -10.41 -22.67 -19.39
N GLU A 356 -11.03 -23.84 -19.57
CA GLU A 356 -12.38 -23.96 -20.12
C GLU A 356 -13.41 -23.29 -19.21
N ARG A 357 -13.25 -23.44 -17.89
CA ARG A 357 -14.10 -22.80 -16.89
C ARG A 357 -13.86 -21.30 -16.80
N VAL A 358 -12.60 -20.88 -16.89
CA VAL A 358 -12.23 -19.45 -16.94
C VAL A 358 -12.79 -18.78 -18.19
N GLN A 359 -12.76 -19.45 -19.34
CA GLN A 359 -13.35 -18.93 -20.57
C GLN A 359 -14.83 -18.56 -20.40
N LEU A 360 -15.61 -19.36 -19.65
CA LEU A 360 -17.00 -19.05 -19.36
C LEU A 360 -17.18 -17.78 -18.51
N ILE A 361 -16.28 -17.54 -17.55
CA ILE A 361 -16.26 -16.26 -16.81
C ILE A 361 -15.92 -15.11 -17.75
N MET A 362 -14.91 -15.26 -18.61
CA MET A 362 -14.49 -14.21 -19.54
C MET A 362 -15.60 -13.86 -20.55
N ILE A 363 -16.35 -14.85 -21.04
CA ILE A 363 -17.53 -14.62 -21.90
C ILE A 363 -18.59 -13.80 -21.14
N ALA A 364 -18.92 -14.17 -19.90
CA ALA A 364 -19.91 -13.46 -19.09
C ALA A 364 -19.45 -12.04 -18.70
N VAL A 365 -18.15 -11.83 -18.48
CA VAL A 365 -17.58 -10.49 -18.30
C VAL A 365 -17.73 -9.69 -19.60
N GLY A 366 -17.40 -10.28 -20.74
CA GLY A 366 -17.56 -9.72 -22.09
C GLY A 366 -18.97 -9.18 -22.36
N GLU A 367 -20.00 -9.95 -22.02
CA GLU A 367 -21.41 -9.53 -22.14
C GLU A 367 -21.76 -8.31 -21.27
N ALA A 368 -21.05 -8.11 -20.16
CA ALA A 368 -21.27 -7.00 -19.24
C ALA A 368 -20.46 -5.73 -19.59
N GLU A 369 -19.42 -5.83 -20.43
CA GLU A 369 -18.45 -4.74 -20.67
C GLU A 369 -19.10 -3.47 -21.23
N ASP A 370 -19.95 -3.60 -22.24
CA ASP A 370 -20.62 -2.46 -22.86
C ASP A 370 -21.44 -1.64 -21.86
N ASN A 371 -22.13 -2.33 -20.95
CA ASN A 371 -22.93 -1.68 -19.92
C ASN A 371 -22.05 -1.02 -18.86
N ILE A 372 -20.90 -1.62 -18.53
CA ILE A 372 -19.91 -1.03 -17.62
C ILE A 372 -19.36 0.27 -18.22
N PHE A 373 -18.96 0.25 -19.50
CA PHE A 373 -18.40 1.44 -20.14
C PHE A 373 -19.42 2.58 -20.31
N LYS A 374 -20.68 2.24 -20.62
CA LYS A 374 -21.77 3.24 -20.66
C LYS A 374 -21.98 3.89 -19.30
N LYS A 375 -22.11 3.09 -18.24
CA LYS A 375 -22.30 3.59 -16.88
C LYS A 375 -21.12 4.46 -16.41
N ARG A 376 -19.88 4.01 -16.65
CA ARG A 376 -18.67 4.78 -16.33
C ARG A 376 -18.67 6.15 -17.00
N ARG A 377 -19.04 6.21 -18.29
CA ARG A 377 -19.14 7.47 -19.03
C ARG A 377 -20.20 8.39 -18.44
N GLU A 378 -21.36 7.86 -18.06
CA GLU A 378 -22.43 8.63 -17.42
C GLU A 378 -21.98 9.20 -16.07
N ASP A 379 -21.36 8.37 -15.22
CA ASP A 379 -20.83 8.77 -13.92
C ASP A 379 -19.75 9.87 -14.05
N ASP A 380 -18.87 9.75 -15.04
CA ASP A 380 -17.86 10.77 -15.38
C ASP A 380 -18.50 12.10 -15.80
N VAL A 381 -19.56 12.05 -16.60
CA VAL A 381 -20.30 13.26 -17.03
C VAL A 381 -20.97 13.92 -15.82
N LEU A 382 -21.65 13.14 -14.97
CA LEU A 382 -22.29 13.62 -13.75
C LEU A 382 -21.28 14.21 -12.76
N PHE A 383 -20.12 13.57 -12.58
CA PHE A 383 -19.04 14.08 -11.75
C PHE A 383 -18.52 15.43 -12.25
N ARG A 384 -18.26 15.55 -13.56
CA ARG A 384 -17.82 16.81 -14.18
C ARG A 384 -18.86 17.92 -14.02
N GLN A 385 -20.15 17.61 -14.11
CA GLN A 385 -21.23 18.58 -13.86
C GLN A 385 -21.21 19.07 -12.39
N ARG A 386 -21.15 18.16 -11.41
CA ARG A 386 -21.05 18.49 -9.98
C ARG A 386 -19.83 19.36 -9.66
N GLN A 387 -18.66 19.04 -10.23
CA GLN A 387 -17.45 19.84 -10.04
C GLN A 387 -17.57 21.26 -10.63
N LYS A 388 -18.19 21.39 -11.81
CA LYS A 388 -18.47 22.70 -12.41
C LYS A 388 -19.40 23.53 -11.53
N GLU A 389 -20.45 22.93 -10.96
CA GLU A 389 -21.37 23.61 -10.03
C GLU A 389 -20.69 24.03 -8.73
N LYS A 390 -19.90 23.14 -8.12
CA LYS A 390 -19.11 23.45 -6.93
C LYS A 390 -18.17 24.64 -7.17
N ASN A 391 -17.45 24.63 -8.30
CA ASN A 391 -16.57 25.73 -8.68
C ASN A 391 -17.33 27.03 -8.96
N LYS A 392 -18.52 26.98 -9.56
CA LYS A 392 -19.39 28.16 -9.73
C LYS A 392 -19.80 28.75 -8.39
N ARG A 393 -20.20 27.93 -7.41
CA ARG A 393 -20.55 28.37 -6.05
C ARG A 393 -19.36 29.02 -5.33
N LEU A 394 -18.18 28.42 -5.44
CA LEU A 394 -16.95 28.98 -4.85
C LEU A 394 -16.54 30.31 -5.50
N LYS A 395 -16.72 30.45 -6.82
CA LYS A 395 -16.47 31.73 -7.52
C LYS A 395 -17.54 32.78 -7.24
N GLY A 396 -18.78 32.39 -7.00
CA GLY A 396 -19.89 33.29 -6.64
C GLY A 396 -19.72 33.99 -5.29
N ASN A 397 -18.90 33.43 -4.39
CA ASN A 397 -18.55 34.05 -3.10
C ASN A 397 -17.37 35.03 -3.17
N ARG A 398 -16.81 35.32 -4.36
CA ARG A 398 -15.89 36.45 -4.53
C ARG A 398 -16.70 37.69 -4.92
N PRO A 399 -16.61 38.82 -4.19
CA PRO A 399 -17.26 40.05 -4.61
C PRO A 399 -16.80 40.40 -6.04
N SER A 400 -17.75 40.73 -6.91
CA SER A 400 -17.51 41.03 -8.34
C SER A 400 -16.56 42.20 -8.58
N PHE A 401 -16.22 42.94 -7.53
CA PHE A 401 -15.38 44.12 -7.55
C PHE A 401 -14.60 44.20 -6.23
N ILE A 402 -13.28 44.11 -6.31
CA ILE A 402 -12.38 44.53 -5.23
C ILE A 402 -11.79 45.86 -5.73
N PRO A 403 -12.09 47.01 -5.10
CA PRO A 403 -11.52 48.27 -5.53
C PRO A 403 -9.99 48.18 -5.40
N GLY A 404 -9.26 48.35 -6.50
CA GLY A 404 -7.82 48.59 -6.46
C GLY A 404 -7.52 50.04 -6.09
N GLY A 405 -6.38 50.30 -5.43
CA GLY A 405 -5.94 51.65 -5.08
C GLY A 405 -6.46 52.15 -3.73
N GLN A 406 -6.70 53.46 -3.62
CA GLN A 406 -6.96 54.17 -2.35
C GLN A 406 -8.29 53.82 -1.65
N TYR A 407 -9.13 53.00 -2.28
CA TYR A 407 -10.38 52.46 -1.74
C TYR A 407 -10.29 50.95 -1.42
N SER A 408 -9.12 50.34 -1.59
CA SER A 408 -8.91 48.94 -1.20
C SER A 408 -8.89 48.82 0.34
N PRO A 409 -9.56 47.82 0.92
CA PRO A 409 -9.47 47.58 2.36
C PRO A 409 -8.03 47.21 2.72
N GLN A 410 -7.38 48.04 3.53
CA GLN A 410 -6.04 47.78 4.08
C GLN A 410 -6.17 47.21 5.51
N ALA A 411 -5.35 46.22 5.83
CA ALA A 411 -5.29 45.67 7.17
C ALA A 411 -4.81 46.74 8.17
N LEU A 412 -5.53 46.91 9.29
CA LEU A 412 -5.14 47.84 10.35
C LEU A 412 -3.76 47.43 10.90
N GLY A 413 -2.76 48.31 10.77
CA GLY A 413 -1.45 48.15 11.40
C GLY A 413 -0.24 47.99 10.47
N GLN A 414 -0.42 47.87 9.14
CA GLN A 414 0.71 47.87 8.19
C GLN A 414 0.81 49.19 7.42
N SER A 415 1.52 50.16 8.00
CA SER A 415 2.03 51.33 7.27
C SER A 415 3.54 51.20 7.11
N SER A 416 3.98 50.30 6.23
CA SER A 416 5.38 50.23 5.80
C SER A 416 5.48 50.83 4.40
N GLY A 417 5.52 52.17 4.32
CA GLY A 417 5.72 52.88 3.06
C GLY A 417 5.03 54.25 2.94
N GLY A 418 5.30 55.18 3.86
CA GLY A 418 5.41 56.61 3.56
C GLY A 418 4.27 57.37 2.87
N GLY A 419 3.02 56.92 2.91
CA GLY A 419 1.87 57.68 2.38
C GLY A 419 0.71 57.66 3.34
N ARG A 420 0.43 58.78 4.03
CA ARG A 420 -0.90 59.02 4.61
C ARG A 420 -1.94 58.83 3.48
N PRO A 421 -3.04 58.10 3.69
CA PRO A 421 -4.11 58.08 2.69
C PRO A 421 -4.55 59.53 2.44
N GLN A 422 -4.28 60.05 1.24
CA GLN A 422 -4.67 61.42 0.91
C GLN A 422 -6.19 61.54 1.00
N ALA A 423 -6.69 62.65 1.56
CA ALA A 423 -8.11 62.93 1.61
C ALA A 423 -8.68 62.94 0.19
N ILE A 424 -9.78 62.22 -0.02
CA ILE A 424 -10.45 62.15 -1.31
C ILE A 424 -11.02 63.54 -1.62
N GLN A 425 -10.35 64.29 -2.49
CA GLN A 425 -10.75 65.66 -2.82
C GLN A 425 -12.02 65.71 -3.68
N ASN A 426 -12.32 64.67 -4.46
CA ASN A 426 -13.54 64.58 -5.26
C ASN A 426 -14.01 63.13 -5.50
N PRO A 427 -14.79 62.54 -4.56
CA PRO A 427 -15.15 61.12 -4.59
C PRO A 427 -15.86 60.68 -5.87
N ARG A 428 -16.67 61.57 -6.46
CA ARG A 428 -17.43 61.28 -7.70
C ARG A 428 -16.53 61.13 -8.91
N GLN A 429 -15.52 61.99 -9.04
CA GLN A 429 -14.61 61.99 -10.19
C GLN A 429 -13.64 60.80 -10.13
N THR A 430 -13.09 60.50 -8.95
CA THR A 430 -12.22 59.32 -8.76
C THR A 430 -12.98 58.01 -8.99
N ALA A 431 -14.24 57.92 -8.56
CA ALA A 431 -15.10 56.76 -8.84
C ALA A 431 -15.52 56.65 -10.32
N PHE A 432 -15.49 57.75 -11.08
CA PHE A 432 -15.70 57.74 -12.53
C PHE A 432 -14.46 57.21 -13.25
N GLU A 433 -13.27 57.72 -12.93
CA GLU A 433 -12.00 57.26 -13.52
C GLU A 433 -11.70 55.78 -13.28
N MET A 434 -12.01 55.26 -12.08
CA MET A 434 -11.88 53.83 -11.77
C MET A 434 -12.79 52.94 -12.64
N ARG A 435 -14.00 53.42 -12.99
CA ARG A 435 -14.92 52.70 -13.88
C ARG A 435 -14.51 52.75 -15.35
N VAL A 436 -13.70 53.75 -15.74
CA VAL A 436 -13.21 53.91 -17.11
C VAL A 436 -11.97 53.03 -17.35
N LYS A 437 -11.07 52.88 -16.37
CA LYS A 437 -9.88 52.00 -16.47
C LYS A 437 -10.21 50.51 -16.66
N ASP A 438 -11.33 50.05 -16.10
CA ASP A 438 -11.73 48.64 -16.16
C ASP A 438 -12.37 48.22 -17.50
N ARG A 439 -12.51 49.18 -18.45
CA ARG A 439 -13.09 48.95 -19.79
C ARG A 439 -12.06 48.72 -20.89
N ASP A 440 -10.76 48.68 -20.58
CA ASP A 440 -9.71 48.45 -21.58
C ASP A 440 -9.64 46.97 -22.01
N PRO A 441 -9.92 46.61 -23.28
CA PRO A 441 -10.00 45.20 -23.73
C PRO A 441 -8.65 44.47 -23.80
N GLN A 442 -7.52 45.15 -23.63
CA GLN A 442 -6.19 44.59 -23.92
C GLN A 442 -5.66 43.58 -22.89
N ASN A 443 -6.35 43.36 -21.76
CA ASN A 443 -5.83 42.55 -20.65
C ASN A 443 -6.41 41.12 -20.50
N ARG A 444 -7.03 40.54 -21.55
CA ARG A 444 -7.48 39.13 -21.53
C ARG A 444 -6.46 38.19 -22.19
N VAL A 445 -5.61 37.56 -21.38
CA VAL A 445 -4.69 36.49 -21.79
C VAL A 445 -5.47 35.25 -22.25
N ARG A 446 -5.14 34.78 -23.46
CA ARG A 446 -5.65 33.55 -24.10
C ARG A 446 -4.98 32.30 -23.49
N TYR A 447 -5.76 31.32 -23.07
CA TYR A 447 -5.30 29.92 -22.93
C TYR A 447 -6.00 29.06 -23.98
N GLY A 448 -5.25 28.65 -25.00
CA GLY A 448 -5.69 27.69 -26.02
C GLY A 448 -5.41 26.26 -25.56
N PHE A 449 -6.43 25.41 -25.61
CA PHE A 449 -6.31 23.95 -25.49
C PHE A 449 -6.05 23.36 -26.88
N ARG A 450 -4.91 22.69 -27.08
CA ARG A 450 -4.72 21.74 -28.20
C ARG A 450 -5.06 20.34 -27.71
N GLY A 451 -5.95 19.69 -28.44
CA GLY A 451 -6.31 18.28 -28.24
C GLY A 451 -5.26 17.34 -28.82
N HIS A 452 -5.15 16.15 -28.23
CA HIS A 452 -4.53 14.98 -28.83
C HIS A 452 -5.42 13.75 -28.58
N THR A 453 -6.26 13.46 -29.58
CA THR A 453 -6.86 12.14 -29.83
C THR A 453 -6.04 11.47 -30.92
N LYS A 454 -5.47 10.29 -30.63
CA LYS A 454 -5.10 9.17 -31.53
C LYS A 454 -3.83 8.47 -31.02
N ILE A 455 -3.96 7.41 -30.23
CA ILE A 455 -3.13 6.19 -30.33
C ILE A 455 -3.93 5.03 -29.71
N TYR A 456 -4.86 4.42 -30.44
CA TYR A 456 -5.35 3.08 -30.11
C TYR A 456 -5.81 2.40 -31.41
N PHE A 457 -4.85 1.85 -32.15
CA PHE A 457 -5.15 0.86 -33.20
C PHE A 457 -4.00 -0.14 -33.43
N ASN A 458 -3.10 -0.32 -32.46
CA ASN A 458 -1.97 -1.27 -32.59
C ASN A 458 -1.78 -2.21 -31.37
N LYS A 459 -2.77 -2.32 -30.47
CA LYS A 459 -2.68 -3.24 -29.32
C LYS A 459 -3.42 -4.57 -29.49
N MET A 460 -4.14 -4.77 -30.59
CA MET A 460 -4.93 -5.99 -30.81
C MET A 460 -4.21 -7.10 -31.58
N VAL A 461 -3.03 -6.84 -32.16
CA VAL A 461 -2.22 -7.86 -32.85
C VAL A 461 -1.25 -8.58 -31.88
N PHE A 462 -1.01 -8.03 -30.69
CA PHE A 462 -0.07 -8.62 -29.74
C PHE A 462 -0.67 -9.75 -28.87
N LEU A 463 -2.01 -9.85 -28.78
CA LEU A 463 -2.69 -10.89 -28.02
C LEU A 463 -3.00 -12.15 -28.84
N TYR A 464 -3.01 -12.05 -30.18
CA TYR A 464 -3.27 -13.21 -31.05
C TYR A 464 -1.99 -14.01 -31.34
N ASN A 465 -0.81 -13.37 -31.35
CA ASN A 465 0.47 -14.06 -31.57
C ASN A 465 1.12 -14.60 -30.29
N LEU A 466 0.53 -14.40 -29.10
CA LEU A 466 1.04 -14.97 -27.85
C LEU A 466 0.47 -16.37 -27.54
N ILE A 467 -0.46 -16.86 -28.37
CA ILE A 467 -1.20 -18.12 -28.16
C ILE A 467 -0.67 -19.27 -29.05
N GLU A 468 0.25 -18.99 -29.99
CA GLU A 468 0.87 -20.04 -30.85
C GLU A 468 2.35 -20.30 -30.57
N ASP A 469 2.98 -19.65 -29.59
CA ASP A 469 4.36 -19.95 -29.20
C ASP A 469 4.39 -20.89 -27.97
N ASP A 470 4.60 -22.19 -28.22
CA ASP A 470 4.81 -23.27 -27.23
C ASP A 470 5.97 -23.02 -26.23
N ASN A 471 6.72 -21.93 -26.39
CA ASN A 471 7.77 -21.50 -25.48
C ASN A 471 7.33 -20.39 -24.50
N TYR A 472 6.24 -19.66 -24.76
CA TYR A 472 5.75 -18.62 -23.84
C TYR A 472 4.93 -19.21 -22.70
N ILE A 473 4.21 -20.32 -22.95
CA ILE A 473 3.48 -21.07 -21.93
C ILE A 473 4.46 -21.71 -20.93
N LYS A 474 5.68 -22.10 -21.33
CA LYS A 474 6.72 -22.58 -20.40
C LYS A 474 7.19 -21.53 -19.40
N SER A 475 7.07 -20.24 -19.72
CA SER A 475 7.41 -19.13 -18.80
C SER A 475 6.32 -18.92 -17.74
N CYS A 476 5.04 -18.95 -18.12
CA CYS A 476 3.92 -18.82 -17.17
C CYS A 476 3.70 -20.08 -16.33
N THR A 477 4.18 -21.25 -16.76
CA THR A 477 4.11 -22.50 -16.00
C THR A 477 5.20 -22.60 -14.91
N LEU A 478 6.16 -21.68 -14.85
CA LEU A 478 7.22 -21.71 -13.83
C LEU A 478 6.80 -21.10 -12.48
N THR A 479 5.82 -20.19 -12.44
CA THR A 479 5.38 -19.55 -11.18
C THR A 479 4.36 -20.38 -10.40
N VAL A 480 3.75 -21.40 -11.03
CA VAL A 480 2.89 -22.39 -10.34
C VAL A 480 3.69 -23.61 -9.84
N ASN A 481 4.95 -23.79 -10.27
CA ASN A 481 5.76 -24.99 -9.96
C ASN A 481 6.76 -24.84 -8.80
N VAL A 482 6.57 -23.90 -7.86
CA VAL A 482 7.36 -23.87 -6.61
C VAL A 482 6.81 -24.82 -5.52
N LEU A 483 5.73 -25.55 -5.82
CA LEU A 483 5.45 -26.86 -5.20
C LEU A 483 5.78 -27.97 -6.21
N VAL A 484 6.97 -28.56 -6.08
CA VAL A 484 7.30 -29.99 -6.27
C VAL A 484 8.84 -30.10 -6.41
N LEU A 485 9.48 -30.58 -5.34
CA LEU A 485 10.86 -31.09 -5.40
C LEU A 485 10.82 -32.57 -5.82
N TYR A 486 11.73 -32.93 -6.74
CA TYR A 486 12.34 -34.25 -6.97
C TYR A 486 11.44 -35.46 -7.35
N ASN A 487 11.55 -35.92 -8.60
CA ASN A 487 12.46 -37.03 -8.98
C ASN A 487 12.40 -37.31 -10.49
N GLY A 488 13.56 -37.55 -11.09
CA GLY A 488 13.69 -37.83 -12.52
C GLY A 488 13.24 -39.24 -12.93
N HIS A 489 12.82 -39.36 -14.19
CA HIS A 489 13.29 -40.41 -15.09
C HIS A 489 12.96 -40.03 -16.53
N LYS A 490 14.02 -39.84 -17.32
CA LYS A 490 13.93 -39.78 -18.79
C LYS A 490 13.45 -41.14 -19.29
N ILE A 491 12.34 -41.16 -20.04
CA ILE A 491 12.14 -42.15 -21.10
C ILE A 491 11.54 -41.39 -22.29
N PHE A 492 12.40 -41.07 -23.25
CA PHE A 492 11.99 -40.87 -24.64
C PHE A 492 11.58 -42.22 -25.21
N LYS A 493 10.45 -42.29 -25.90
CA LYS A 493 10.34 -42.96 -27.21
C LYS A 493 9.01 -42.64 -27.89
N ASP A 494 9.20 -42.11 -29.10
CA ASP A 494 8.38 -42.10 -30.32
C ASP A 494 6.97 -41.51 -30.28
#